data_AF-A0A2E1S4M8-F1
#
_entry.id   AF-A0A2E1S4M8-F1
#
_cell.length_a   1.000
_cell.length_b   1.000
_cell.length_c   1.000
_cell.angle_alpha   90.00
_cell.angle_beta   90.00
_cell.angle_gamma   90.00
#
_symmetry.space_group_name_H-M   'P 1'
#
loop_
_entity.id
_entity.type
_entity.pdbx_description
1 polymer ?
#
loop_
_entity_poly.entity_id
_entity_poly.type
_entity_poly.pdbx_seq_one_letter_code
_entity_poly.pdbx_strand_id
1 'polypeptide(L)'
;DLQDVGVRFFTYLSTLHYVMEACAEQNIPVIVLDRPNPNSHYIDGPVLNHENSSFVGMHPVPIVYGMTIGEYAKMINGEGWLSNGISCDLKVIPIQNYTHKTPYELIIRPSPNLPNAQAIALYPSLCLLEQTVISIGRGTNKQFQIYGHPSFPKNQFSFTPKPNFGAKSPKQNGILCYGIDLTKIKKPDRVELKWLIDAYTNFTEKSGFFLKGFNRISGINDLKIQIEQEIPESEIRKTWNQDLEKFKKIRAKYLIYP
;
A
#
# COMPACT_ATOMS: atom_id res chain seq x y z
N ASP A 1 -4.42 -3.14 -19.41
CA ASP A 1 -3.28 -4.03 -19.16
C ASP A 1 -2.20 -3.26 -18.39
N LEU A 2 -2.14 -3.41 -17.07
CA LEU A 2 -1.19 -2.70 -16.20
C LEU A 2 -0.74 -3.61 -15.06
N GLN A 3 0.53 -3.50 -14.68
CA GLN A 3 1.10 -4.26 -13.56
C GLN A 3 0.89 -3.50 -12.24
N ASP A 4 0.03 -4.05 -11.38
CA ASP A 4 -0.17 -3.57 -10.01
C ASP A 4 0.85 -4.19 -9.02
N VAL A 5 0.88 -3.70 -7.78
CA VAL A 5 1.74 -4.20 -6.70
C VAL A 5 0.99 -4.75 -5.48
N GLY A 6 -0.34 -4.82 -5.51
CA GLY A 6 -1.14 -5.47 -4.48
C GLY A 6 -1.39 -4.66 -3.22
N VAL A 7 -1.33 -3.33 -3.34
CA VAL A 7 -1.44 -2.43 -2.18
C VAL A 7 -2.45 -1.32 -2.45
N ARG A 8 -3.38 -1.10 -1.52
CA ARG A 8 -4.54 -0.19 -1.68
C ARG A 8 -4.18 1.22 -2.16
N PHE A 9 -3.06 1.76 -1.66
CA PHE A 9 -2.60 3.11 -1.99
C PHE A 9 -1.73 3.18 -3.25
N PHE A 10 -1.59 2.08 -4.00
CA PHE A 10 -1.07 2.12 -5.36
C PHE A 10 -2.23 2.39 -6.34
N THR A 11 -2.21 3.57 -6.97
CA THR A 11 -3.43 4.18 -7.52
C THR A 11 -3.94 3.60 -8.83
N TYR A 12 -3.35 2.51 -9.33
CA TYR A 12 -3.87 1.84 -10.53
C TYR A 12 -5.25 1.22 -10.29
N LEU A 13 -5.57 0.82 -9.05
CA LEU A 13 -6.92 0.39 -8.68
C LEU A 13 -7.94 1.53 -8.73
N SER A 14 -7.54 2.73 -8.32
CA SER A 14 -8.38 3.93 -8.43
C SER A 14 -8.58 4.34 -9.89
N THR A 15 -7.54 4.23 -10.72
CA THR A 15 -7.66 4.40 -12.16
C THR A 15 -8.62 3.36 -12.77
N LEU A 16 -8.51 2.09 -12.37
CA LEU A 16 -9.40 1.02 -12.82
C LEU A 16 -10.87 1.34 -12.47
N HIS A 17 -11.14 1.79 -11.23
CA HIS A 17 -12.49 2.20 -10.81
C HIS A 17 -13.07 3.25 -11.77
N TYR A 18 -12.35 4.35 -11.99
CA TYR A 18 -12.86 5.43 -12.85
C TYR A 18 -13.01 5.01 -14.32
N VAL A 19 -12.11 4.15 -14.82
CA VAL A 19 -12.26 3.58 -16.18
C VAL A 19 -13.52 2.73 -16.26
N MET A 20 -13.75 1.85 -15.27
CA MET A 20 -14.95 1.02 -15.23
C MET A 20 -16.22 1.85 -15.12
N GLU A 21 -16.23 2.89 -14.28
CA GLU A 21 -17.34 3.81 -14.13
C GLU A 21 -17.67 4.53 -15.44
N ALA A 22 -16.70 5.22 -16.03
CA ALA A 22 -16.89 5.95 -17.29
C ALA A 22 -17.32 5.03 -18.44
N CYS A 23 -16.78 3.81 -18.50
CA CYS A 23 -17.19 2.81 -19.49
C CYS A 23 -18.62 2.31 -19.25
N ALA A 24 -19.02 2.08 -17.99
CA ALA A 24 -20.39 1.69 -17.65
C ALA A 24 -21.40 2.78 -18.05
N GLU A 25 -21.10 4.05 -17.79
CA GLU A 25 -21.96 5.20 -18.17
C GLU A 25 -22.18 5.30 -19.68
N GLN A 26 -21.22 4.84 -20.48
CA GLN A 26 -21.25 4.93 -21.95
C GLN A 26 -21.57 3.59 -22.63
N ASN A 27 -21.89 2.55 -21.86
CA ASN A 27 -22.10 1.17 -22.38
C ASN A 27 -20.90 0.65 -23.21
N ILE A 28 -19.67 0.97 -22.78
CA ILE A 28 -18.43 0.50 -23.40
C ILE A 28 -17.91 -0.69 -22.59
N PRO A 29 -17.60 -1.84 -23.22
CA PRO A 29 -17.03 -2.98 -22.51
C PRO A 29 -15.58 -2.73 -22.10
N VAL A 30 -15.19 -3.26 -20.94
CA VAL A 30 -13.81 -3.23 -20.43
C VAL A 30 -13.21 -4.63 -20.44
N ILE A 31 -12.02 -4.75 -21.01
CA ILE A 31 -11.22 -5.98 -20.97
C ILE A 31 -10.02 -5.76 -20.04
N VAL A 32 -9.93 -6.57 -18.99
CA VAL A 32 -8.76 -6.65 -18.11
C VAL A 32 -7.93 -7.86 -18.53
N LEU A 33 -6.76 -7.60 -19.11
CA LEU A 33 -5.71 -8.61 -19.23
C LEU A 33 -5.03 -8.71 -17.87
N ASP A 34 -5.33 -9.78 -17.13
CA ASP A 34 -4.95 -9.87 -15.74
C ASP A 34 -3.45 -10.13 -15.58
N ARG A 35 -2.90 -9.73 -14.43
CA ARG A 35 -1.47 -9.85 -14.13
C ARG A 35 -1.24 -10.37 -12.72
N PRO A 36 -0.16 -11.13 -12.49
CA PRO A 36 0.18 -11.61 -11.15
C PRO A 36 0.33 -10.44 -10.19
N ASN A 37 -0.14 -10.59 -8.96
CA ASN A 37 0.06 -9.61 -7.90
C ASN A 37 1.23 -10.08 -7.01
N PRO A 38 2.33 -9.31 -6.86
CA PRO A 38 3.48 -9.70 -6.06
C PRO A 38 3.20 -9.85 -4.55
N ASN A 39 2.11 -9.24 -4.06
CA ASN A 39 1.66 -9.27 -2.67
C ASN A 39 0.33 -10.05 -2.49
N SER A 40 -0.01 -10.97 -3.41
CA SER A 40 -1.25 -11.77 -3.35
C SER A 40 -1.26 -12.85 -2.27
N HIS A 41 -0.10 -13.22 -1.75
CA HIS A 41 0.13 -14.34 -0.85
C HIS A 41 -0.37 -14.10 0.60
N TYR A 42 -0.79 -12.89 0.92
CA TYR A 42 -1.35 -12.54 2.23
C TYR A 42 -2.40 -11.41 2.11
N ILE A 43 -3.15 -11.21 3.19
CA ILE A 43 -4.18 -10.17 3.32
C ILE A 43 -3.99 -9.55 4.70
N ASP A 44 -3.76 -8.24 4.76
CA ASP A 44 -3.44 -7.61 6.04
C ASP A 44 -3.60 -6.08 6.03
N GLY A 45 -3.66 -5.53 7.23
CA GLY A 45 -3.83 -4.13 7.53
C GLY A 45 -5.30 -3.71 7.70
N PRO A 46 -5.53 -2.50 8.22
CA PRO A 46 -6.86 -1.96 8.42
C PRO A 46 -7.64 -1.81 7.10
N VAL A 47 -8.90 -2.24 7.14
CA VAL A 47 -9.88 -2.00 6.07
C VAL A 47 -10.20 -0.51 6.01
N LEU A 48 -10.28 0.05 4.80
CA LEU A 48 -10.54 1.48 4.60
C LEU A 48 -11.94 1.84 5.12
N ASN A 49 -12.01 2.83 6.02
CA ASN A 49 -13.25 3.51 6.36
C ASN A 49 -13.58 4.54 5.29
N HIS A 50 -14.85 4.62 4.87
CA HIS A 50 -15.32 5.50 3.80
C HIS A 50 -14.96 6.98 4.02
N GLU A 51 -14.91 7.45 5.27
CA GLU A 51 -14.49 8.82 5.62
C GLU A 51 -13.06 9.16 5.17
N ASN A 52 -12.22 8.13 5.01
CA ASN A 52 -10.83 8.26 4.56
C ASN A 52 -10.66 7.95 3.06
N SER A 53 -11.75 7.70 2.33
CA SER A 53 -11.71 7.43 0.90
C SER A 53 -11.12 8.60 0.10
N SER A 54 -10.26 8.27 -0.85
CA SER A 54 -9.59 9.21 -1.75
C SER A 54 -8.95 8.48 -2.94
N PHE A 55 -8.22 9.20 -3.79
CA PHE A 55 -7.51 8.58 -4.93
C PHE A 55 -6.42 7.57 -4.52
N VAL A 56 -5.99 7.55 -3.26
CA VAL A 56 -5.03 6.57 -2.71
C VAL A 56 -5.72 5.45 -1.94
N GLY A 57 -7.03 5.27 -2.15
CA GLY A 57 -7.83 4.21 -1.55
C GLY A 57 -9.30 4.57 -1.65
N MET A 58 -10.03 3.90 -2.54
CA MET A 58 -11.42 4.25 -2.85
C MET A 58 -12.44 3.34 -2.15
N HIS A 59 -12.09 2.06 -2.00
CA HIS A 59 -13.03 1.01 -1.57
C HIS A 59 -12.66 0.45 -0.19
N PRO A 60 -13.63 -0.13 0.54
CA PRO A 60 -13.43 -0.75 1.84
C PRO A 60 -12.63 -2.06 1.75
N VAL A 61 -11.35 -1.93 1.40
CA VAL A 61 -10.38 -3.02 1.30
C VAL A 61 -9.21 -2.77 2.27
N PRO A 62 -8.54 -3.81 2.78
CA PRO A 62 -7.37 -3.67 3.64
C PRO A 62 -6.17 -3.11 2.85
N ILE A 63 -5.09 -2.76 3.54
CA ILE A 63 -3.86 -2.25 2.91
C ILE A 63 -3.35 -3.23 1.86
N VAL A 64 -3.22 -4.51 2.25
CA VAL A 64 -2.92 -5.60 1.33
C VAL A 64 -4.16 -6.46 1.19
N TYR A 65 -4.75 -6.41 0.01
CA TYR A 65 -6.06 -7.00 -0.28
C TYR A 65 -5.96 -8.39 -0.90
N GLY A 66 -4.76 -8.81 -1.32
CA GLY A 66 -4.48 -10.18 -1.72
C GLY A 66 -5.20 -10.63 -3.01
N MET A 67 -5.51 -9.74 -3.95
CA MET A 67 -6.23 -10.10 -5.18
C MET A 67 -5.46 -9.62 -6.40
N THR A 68 -5.68 -10.20 -7.57
CA THR A 68 -5.21 -9.58 -8.81
C THR A 68 -6.07 -8.37 -9.19
N ILE A 69 -5.60 -7.57 -10.15
CA ILE A 69 -6.37 -6.42 -10.65
C ILE A 69 -7.68 -6.87 -11.33
N GLY A 70 -7.70 -8.04 -11.97
CA GLY A 70 -8.89 -8.64 -12.55
C GLY A 70 -9.91 -9.10 -11.51
N GLU A 71 -9.48 -9.77 -10.45
CA GLU A 71 -10.37 -10.13 -9.34
C GLU A 71 -10.93 -8.90 -8.62
N TYR A 72 -10.10 -7.87 -8.45
CA TYR A 72 -10.52 -6.58 -7.90
C TYR A 72 -11.55 -5.88 -8.79
N ALA A 73 -11.37 -5.92 -10.12
CA ALA A 73 -12.37 -5.40 -11.07
C ALA A 73 -13.73 -6.12 -10.91
N LYS A 74 -13.72 -7.45 -10.79
CA LYS A 74 -14.96 -8.22 -10.53
C LYS A 74 -15.61 -7.81 -9.20
N MET A 75 -14.81 -7.56 -8.17
CA MET A 75 -15.29 -7.08 -6.87
C MET A 75 -15.91 -5.69 -6.97
N ILE A 76 -15.33 -4.75 -7.72
CA ILE A 76 -15.90 -3.41 -7.96
C ILE A 76 -17.34 -3.51 -8.49
N ASN A 77 -17.55 -4.31 -9.53
CA ASN A 77 -18.89 -4.54 -10.09
C ASN A 77 -19.80 -5.27 -9.09
N GLY A 78 -19.33 -6.38 -8.51
CA GLY A 78 -20.17 -7.27 -7.69
C GLY A 78 -20.61 -6.68 -6.36
N GLU A 79 -19.81 -5.81 -5.76
CA GLU A 79 -20.16 -5.08 -4.54
C GLU A 79 -20.83 -3.72 -4.83
N GLY A 80 -21.10 -3.41 -6.11
CA GLY A 80 -21.84 -2.21 -6.51
C GLY A 80 -21.13 -0.90 -6.16
N TRP A 81 -19.80 -0.87 -6.30
CA TRP A 81 -18.99 0.29 -5.89
C TRP A 81 -18.96 1.42 -6.92
N LEU A 82 -19.46 1.20 -8.13
CA LEU A 82 -19.63 2.26 -9.13
C LEU A 82 -20.82 3.16 -8.77
N SER A 83 -20.75 4.43 -9.15
CA SER A 83 -21.80 5.40 -8.85
C SER A 83 -23.16 4.98 -9.42
N ASN A 84 -24.24 5.36 -8.73
CA ASN A 84 -25.63 5.06 -9.13
C ASN A 84 -25.95 3.56 -9.26
N GLY A 85 -25.11 2.66 -8.74
CA GLY A 85 -25.31 1.22 -8.80
C GLY A 85 -25.18 0.64 -10.22
N ILE A 86 -24.54 1.35 -11.14
CA ILE A 86 -24.26 0.85 -12.48
C ILE A 86 -23.21 -0.27 -12.43
N SER A 87 -23.15 -1.09 -13.48
CA SER A 87 -22.17 -2.15 -13.61
C SER A 87 -21.52 -2.07 -14.99
N CYS A 88 -20.20 -2.27 -15.04
CA CYS A 88 -19.44 -2.29 -16.27
C CYS A 88 -19.56 -3.66 -16.96
N ASP A 89 -19.73 -3.71 -18.29
CA ASP A 89 -19.56 -4.95 -19.06
C ASP A 89 -18.07 -5.36 -19.04
N LEU A 90 -17.71 -6.21 -18.09
CA LEU A 90 -16.34 -6.55 -17.74
C LEU A 90 -15.98 -7.96 -18.20
N LYS A 91 -14.91 -8.08 -18.98
CA LYS A 91 -14.24 -9.34 -19.29
C LYS A 91 -12.84 -9.38 -18.69
N VAL A 92 -12.59 -10.34 -17.81
CA VAL A 92 -11.24 -10.62 -17.28
C VAL A 92 -10.64 -11.79 -18.05
N ILE A 93 -9.43 -11.61 -18.58
CA ILE A 93 -8.64 -12.67 -19.19
C ILE A 93 -7.66 -13.21 -18.11
N PRO A 94 -7.87 -14.44 -17.61
CA PRO A 94 -7.10 -14.96 -16.48
C PRO A 94 -5.68 -15.37 -16.89
N ILE A 95 -4.80 -15.40 -15.88
CA ILE A 95 -3.43 -15.89 -16.00
C ILE A 95 -3.44 -17.41 -15.93
N GLN A 96 -2.68 -18.08 -16.80
CA GLN A 96 -2.49 -19.53 -16.71
C GLN A 96 -1.44 -19.89 -15.65
N ASN A 97 -1.61 -21.03 -14.97
CA ASN A 97 -0.66 -21.57 -14.00
C ASN A 97 -0.33 -20.62 -12.82
N TYR A 98 -1.28 -19.80 -12.41
CA TYR A 98 -1.14 -18.85 -11.32
C TYR A 98 -2.08 -19.20 -10.16
N THR A 99 -1.57 -19.05 -8.94
CA THR A 99 -2.28 -19.15 -7.66
C THR A 99 -1.92 -17.94 -6.82
N HIS A 100 -2.68 -17.64 -5.77
CA HIS A 100 -2.32 -16.58 -4.82
C HIS A 100 -0.99 -16.83 -4.09
N LYS A 101 -0.46 -18.06 -4.14
CA LYS A 101 0.83 -18.43 -3.54
C LYS A 101 1.98 -18.44 -4.55
N THR A 102 1.70 -18.26 -5.84
CA THR A 102 2.73 -18.26 -6.89
C THR A 102 3.62 -17.04 -6.69
N PRO A 103 4.93 -17.21 -6.39
CA PRO A 103 5.84 -16.08 -6.27
C PRO A 103 5.94 -15.34 -7.61
N TYR A 104 5.90 -14.02 -7.56
CA TYR A 104 6.04 -13.19 -8.74
C TYR A 104 6.96 -12.00 -8.47
N GLU A 105 8.01 -11.88 -9.27
CA GLU A 105 8.92 -10.74 -9.25
C GLU A 105 8.80 -9.95 -10.55
N LEU A 106 8.61 -8.64 -10.42
CA LEU A 106 8.45 -7.76 -11.55
C LEU A 106 9.81 -7.53 -12.23
N ILE A 107 9.86 -7.76 -13.54
CA ILE A 107 11.04 -7.51 -14.37
C ILE A 107 11.16 -6.00 -14.68
N ILE A 108 10.02 -5.33 -14.84
CA ILE A 108 9.94 -3.89 -15.11
C ILE A 108 9.45 -3.18 -13.85
N ARG A 109 10.13 -2.10 -13.47
CA ARG A 109 9.74 -1.28 -12.32
C ARG A 109 8.33 -0.73 -12.53
N PRO A 110 7.38 -0.97 -11.60
CA PRO A 110 6.03 -0.43 -11.71
C PRO A 110 5.99 1.07 -11.41
N SER A 111 7.02 1.60 -10.76
CA SER A 111 7.17 3.02 -10.43
C SER A 111 8.66 3.35 -10.31
N PRO A 112 9.09 4.59 -10.58
CA PRO A 112 10.46 5.05 -10.30
C PRO A 112 10.93 4.74 -8.88
N ASN A 113 10.00 4.71 -7.91
CA ASN A 113 10.32 4.50 -6.51
C ASN A 113 10.12 3.08 -5.99
N LEU A 114 9.64 2.15 -6.81
CA LEU A 114 9.60 0.72 -6.49
C LEU A 114 10.61 -0.01 -7.37
N PRO A 115 11.92 0.12 -7.06
CA PRO A 115 12.98 -0.24 -7.99
C PRO A 115 13.22 -1.74 -8.16
N ASN A 116 12.75 -2.57 -7.22
CA ASN A 116 13.06 -4.00 -7.13
C ASN A 116 12.04 -4.73 -6.24
N ALA A 117 12.14 -6.06 -6.17
CA ALA A 117 11.26 -6.91 -5.38
C ALA A 117 11.32 -6.63 -3.87
N GLN A 118 12.47 -6.20 -3.33
CA GLN A 118 12.59 -5.84 -1.91
C GLN A 118 11.75 -4.60 -1.58
N ALA A 119 11.84 -3.55 -2.40
CA ALA A 119 11.04 -2.35 -2.24
C ALA A 119 9.53 -2.64 -2.36
N ILE A 120 9.14 -3.51 -3.29
CA ILE A 120 7.74 -3.93 -3.47
C ILE A 120 7.21 -4.68 -2.23
N ALA A 121 8.01 -5.57 -1.65
CA ALA A 121 7.63 -6.31 -0.45
C ALA A 121 7.57 -5.42 0.81
N LEU A 122 8.42 -4.40 0.90
CA LEU A 122 8.44 -3.46 2.03
C LEU A 122 7.40 -2.33 1.88
N TYR A 123 6.93 -2.06 0.66
CA TYR A 123 6.02 -0.97 0.33
C TYR A 123 4.75 -0.92 1.19
N PRO A 124 4.02 -2.03 1.44
CA PRO A 124 2.84 -2.03 2.30
C PRO A 124 3.09 -1.46 3.70
N SER A 125 4.29 -1.65 4.24
CA SER A 125 4.65 -1.24 5.60
C SER A 125 5.27 0.15 5.62
N LEU A 126 6.28 0.39 4.77
CA LEU A 126 7.02 1.65 4.77
C LEU A 126 6.23 2.81 4.17
N CYS A 127 5.22 2.56 3.34
CA CYS A 127 4.37 3.64 2.83
C CYS A 127 3.51 4.30 3.92
N LEU A 128 3.31 3.66 5.08
CA LEU A 128 2.70 4.32 6.24
C LEU A 128 3.54 5.51 6.74
N LEU A 129 4.86 5.50 6.52
CA LEU A 129 5.77 6.62 6.82
C LEU A 129 5.75 7.71 5.74
N GLU A 130 5.04 7.52 4.62
CA GLU A 130 4.97 8.52 3.56
C GLU A 130 4.23 9.79 4.01
N GLN A 131 3.30 9.68 4.96
CA GLN A 131 2.62 10.81 5.58
C GLN A 131 3.13 11.09 7.00
N THR A 132 4.43 10.89 7.22
CA THR A 132 5.14 11.35 8.42
C THR A 132 6.31 12.24 8.03
N VAL A 133 7.05 12.82 8.97
CA VAL A 133 8.28 13.60 8.66
C VAL A 133 9.48 12.73 8.26
N ILE A 134 9.35 11.41 8.40
CA ILE A 134 10.42 10.43 8.19
C ILE A 134 10.68 10.24 6.69
N SER A 135 11.95 10.24 6.30
CA SER A 135 12.35 9.88 4.95
C SER A 135 12.27 8.37 4.79
N ILE A 136 11.69 7.91 3.69
CA ILE A 136 11.59 6.49 3.29
C ILE A 136 12.59 6.15 2.17
N GLY A 137 13.70 6.90 2.12
CA GLY A 137 14.77 6.71 1.13
C GLY A 137 14.47 7.26 -0.28
N ARG A 138 13.34 7.93 -0.51
CA ARG A 138 13.13 8.72 -1.75
C ARG A 138 14.28 9.71 -1.91
N GLY A 139 14.83 9.85 -3.12
CA GLY A 139 16.05 10.63 -3.36
C GLY A 139 17.36 9.89 -3.08
N THR A 140 17.32 8.57 -2.87
CA THR A 140 18.50 7.70 -2.79
C THR A 140 18.45 6.63 -3.88
N ASN A 141 19.21 5.55 -3.75
CA ASN A 141 19.06 4.33 -4.55
C ASN A 141 18.34 3.19 -3.77
N LYS A 142 17.89 3.45 -2.53
CA LYS A 142 17.25 2.50 -1.61
C LYS A 142 15.85 2.95 -1.14
N GLN A 143 15.14 3.71 -1.97
CA GLN A 143 13.75 4.08 -1.71
C GLN A 143 12.86 2.86 -1.39
N PHE A 144 11.98 3.04 -0.39
CA PHE A 144 11.17 1.99 0.22
C PHE A 144 11.97 0.76 0.70
N GLN A 145 13.26 0.95 1.02
CA GLN A 145 14.10 -0.09 1.63
C GLN A 145 14.90 0.45 2.82
N ILE A 146 14.75 1.74 3.14
CA ILE A 146 15.35 2.41 4.29
C ILE A 146 14.34 3.40 4.85
N TYR A 147 14.49 3.75 6.13
CA TYR A 147 13.81 4.91 6.70
C TYR A 147 14.71 5.65 7.69
N GLY A 148 14.48 6.94 7.89
CA GLY A 148 15.28 7.74 8.82
C GLY A 148 14.97 9.23 8.83
N HIS A 149 15.56 9.92 9.80
CA HIS A 149 15.42 11.36 10.03
C HIS A 149 16.72 11.94 10.62
N PRO A 150 17.03 13.24 10.42
CA PRO A 150 18.23 13.86 11.00
C PRO A 150 18.29 13.82 12.54
N SER A 151 17.13 13.74 13.20
CA SER A 151 17.02 13.68 14.67
C SER A 151 17.17 12.27 15.25
N PHE A 152 17.27 11.22 14.42
CA PHE A 152 17.44 9.86 14.93
C PHE A 152 18.84 9.68 15.54
N PRO A 153 19.04 8.68 16.42
CA PRO A 153 20.34 8.39 17.02
C PRO A 153 21.46 8.20 15.99
N LYS A 154 22.60 8.87 16.19
CA LYS A 154 23.72 8.90 15.23
C LYS A 154 24.48 7.59 15.04
N ASN A 155 24.27 6.63 15.94
CA ASN A 155 24.89 5.30 15.90
C ASN A 155 24.18 4.33 14.93
N GLN A 156 23.17 4.80 14.19
CA GLN A 156 22.46 4.01 13.20
C GLN A 156 23.02 4.20 11.78
N PHE A 157 22.51 3.42 10.82
CA PHE A 157 22.81 3.61 9.40
C PHE A 157 22.44 5.02 8.95
N SER A 158 23.17 5.60 8.01
CA SER A 158 22.94 6.97 7.56
C SER A 158 22.84 7.10 6.04
N PHE A 159 22.09 8.11 5.60
CA PHE A 159 21.89 8.43 4.19
C PHE A 159 21.49 9.90 4.01
N THR A 160 21.74 10.44 2.82
CA THR A 160 21.36 11.82 2.46
C THR A 160 20.50 11.78 1.20
N PRO A 161 19.18 12.03 1.30
CA PRO A 161 18.32 12.19 0.15
C PRO A 161 18.76 13.35 -0.74
N LYS A 162 18.76 13.16 -2.07
CA LYS A 162 19.00 14.20 -3.07
C LYS A 162 18.01 14.07 -4.24
N PRO A 163 17.73 15.15 -5.00
CA PRO A 163 16.84 15.07 -6.14
C PRO A 163 17.31 14.02 -7.15
N ASN A 164 16.39 13.19 -7.65
CA ASN A 164 16.66 12.22 -8.69
C ASN A 164 15.40 11.98 -9.55
N PHE A 165 15.49 11.07 -10.52
CA PHE A 165 14.37 10.73 -11.41
C PHE A 165 13.09 10.28 -10.66
N GLY A 166 13.23 9.61 -9.52
CA GLY A 166 12.09 9.15 -8.72
C GLY A 166 11.55 10.19 -7.74
N ALA A 167 12.35 11.18 -7.34
CA ALA A 167 11.94 12.21 -6.39
C ALA A 167 12.69 13.52 -6.67
N LYS A 168 12.04 14.49 -7.32
CA LYS A 168 12.61 15.83 -7.57
C LYS A 168 12.77 16.66 -6.29
N SER A 169 11.87 16.46 -5.33
CA SER A 169 11.87 17.15 -4.04
C SER A 169 11.70 16.13 -2.90
N PRO A 170 12.74 15.33 -2.59
CA PRO A 170 12.63 14.31 -1.54
C PRO A 170 12.53 14.95 -0.16
N LYS A 171 11.91 14.26 0.81
CA LYS A 171 11.97 14.66 2.22
C LYS A 171 13.42 14.68 2.69
N GLN A 172 13.75 15.63 3.57
CA GLN A 172 15.11 15.79 4.11
C GLN A 172 16.16 16.02 3.01
N ASN A 173 15.79 16.77 1.97
CA ASN A 173 16.63 17.03 0.81
C ASN A 173 17.98 17.67 1.20
N GLY A 174 19.08 17.00 0.88
CA GLY A 174 20.44 17.45 1.19
C GLY A 174 20.83 17.30 2.66
N ILE A 175 19.96 16.78 3.52
CA ILE A 175 20.19 16.67 4.97
C ILE A 175 20.57 15.22 5.31
N LEU A 176 21.65 15.05 6.10
CA LEU A 176 22.05 13.74 6.61
C LEU A 176 20.99 13.19 7.57
N CYS A 177 20.46 12.02 7.24
CA CYS A 177 19.51 11.27 8.05
C CYS A 177 20.22 10.07 8.70
N TYR A 178 19.79 9.73 9.91
CA TYR A 178 20.13 8.45 10.56
C TYR A 178 18.88 7.58 10.62
N GLY A 179 19.05 6.26 10.59
CA GLY A 179 17.93 5.33 10.52
C GLY A 179 18.34 3.90 10.19
N ILE A 180 17.41 3.16 9.59
CA ILE A 180 17.51 1.71 9.45
C ILE A 180 17.60 1.31 7.98
N ASP A 181 18.47 0.34 7.68
CA ASP A 181 18.60 -0.29 6.37
C ASP A 181 17.89 -1.65 6.35
N LEU A 182 16.86 -1.76 5.50
CA LEU A 182 16.02 -2.95 5.33
C LEU A 182 16.29 -3.67 3.99
N THR A 183 17.36 -3.31 3.27
CA THR A 183 17.66 -3.87 1.94
C THR A 183 17.94 -5.37 1.94
N LYS A 184 18.34 -5.95 3.09
CA LYS A 184 18.74 -7.36 3.22
C LYS A 184 17.86 -8.19 4.15
N ILE A 185 16.78 -7.61 4.68
CA ILE A 185 15.89 -8.36 5.56
C ILE A 185 15.05 -9.36 4.74
N LYS A 186 14.55 -10.40 5.40
CA LYS A 186 13.53 -11.27 4.82
C LYS A 186 12.31 -10.44 4.43
N LYS A 187 11.82 -10.61 3.19
CA LYS A 187 10.58 -10.00 2.70
C LYS A 187 9.43 -10.34 3.67
N PRO A 188 8.69 -9.34 4.17
CA PRO A 188 7.60 -9.58 5.10
C PRO A 188 6.40 -10.25 4.41
N ASP A 189 5.64 -11.03 5.15
CA ASP A 189 4.40 -11.71 4.76
C ASP A 189 3.17 -11.08 5.45
N ARG A 190 3.35 -9.88 5.99
CA ARG A 190 2.35 -9.05 6.69
C ARG A 190 2.76 -7.58 6.65
N VAL A 191 1.84 -6.68 6.98
CA VAL A 191 2.15 -5.26 7.20
C VAL A 191 2.86 -5.12 8.55
N GLU A 192 4.11 -4.66 8.54
CA GLU A 192 4.96 -4.54 9.73
C GLU A 192 4.82 -3.16 10.36
N LEU A 193 3.99 -3.05 11.41
CA LEU A 193 3.83 -1.79 12.16
C LEU A 193 5.07 -1.42 12.98
N LYS A 194 5.91 -2.39 13.34
CA LYS A 194 7.13 -2.16 14.11
C LYS A 194 8.03 -1.05 13.55
N TRP A 195 8.07 -0.83 12.23
CA TRP A 195 8.86 0.26 11.64
C TRP A 195 8.20 1.62 11.78
N LEU A 196 6.87 1.69 11.77
CA LEU A 196 6.13 2.91 12.09
C LEU A 196 6.31 3.27 13.57
N ILE A 197 6.19 2.27 14.45
CA ILE A 197 6.37 2.41 15.90
C ILE A 197 7.81 2.83 16.20
N ASP A 198 8.81 2.10 15.69
CA ASP A 198 10.23 2.43 15.87
C ASP A 198 10.56 3.85 15.39
N ALA A 199 10.04 4.25 14.22
CA ALA A 199 10.25 5.59 13.71
C ALA A 199 9.58 6.66 14.60
N TYR A 200 8.37 6.40 15.10
CA TYR A 200 7.71 7.28 16.07
C TYR A 200 8.53 7.38 17.35
N THR A 201 8.97 6.27 17.92
CA THR A 201 9.77 6.21 19.16
C THR A 201 11.09 6.97 19.04
N ASN A 202 11.82 6.83 17.93
CA ASN A 202 13.10 7.52 17.71
C ASN A 202 12.98 9.00 17.31
N PHE A 203 11.79 9.47 16.91
CA PHE A 203 11.58 10.87 16.57
C PHE A 203 11.38 11.72 17.83
N THR A 204 12.05 12.87 17.93
CA THR A 204 12.06 13.70 19.14
C THR A 204 10.80 14.56 19.30
N GLU A 205 10.30 15.15 18.22
CA GLU A 205 9.19 16.11 18.24
C GLU A 205 7.84 15.43 17.96
N LYS A 206 7.34 14.59 18.88
CA LYS A 206 6.18 13.71 18.65
C LYS A 206 4.96 14.40 18.00
N SER A 207 4.64 15.63 18.42
CA SER A 207 3.51 16.40 17.90
C SER A 207 3.58 16.68 16.39
N GLY A 208 4.79 16.71 15.82
CA GLY A 208 5.04 16.92 14.39
C GLY A 208 5.22 15.64 13.58
N PHE A 209 5.12 14.45 14.19
CA PHE A 209 5.46 13.21 13.50
C PHE A 209 4.55 12.91 12.30
N PHE A 210 3.24 12.99 12.50
CA PHE A 210 2.23 12.68 11.48
C PHE A 210 1.86 13.92 10.66
N LEU A 211 1.90 13.80 9.34
CA LEU A 211 1.49 14.83 8.39
C LEU A 211 0.02 14.67 7.97
N LYS A 212 -0.52 15.72 7.34
CA LYS A 212 -1.87 15.70 6.78
C LYS A 212 -1.99 14.60 5.72
N GLY A 213 -2.92 13.68 5.93
CA GLY A 213 -3.20 12.59 4.99
C GLY A 213 -2.79 11.21 5.46
N PHE A 214 -2.17 11.07 6.65
CA PHE A 214 -1.86 9.76 7.23
C PHE A 214 -3.07 8.83 7.27
N ASN A 215 -4.22 9.33 7.74
CA ASN A 215 -5.46 8.56 7.83
C ASN A 215 -5.98 8.08 6.46
N ARG A 216 -5.64 8.77 5.36
CA ARG A 216 -5.98 8.30 4.00
C ARG A 216 -5.12 7.11 3.58
N ILE A 217 -3.86 7.07 4.01
CA ILE A 217 -2.95 5.94 3.72
C ILE A 217 -3.29 4.75 4.62
N SER A 218 -3.40 4.95 5.93
CA SER A 218 -3.79 3.90 6.87
C SER A 218 -5.24 3.44 6.65
N GLY A 219 -6.11 4.34 6.22
CA GLY A 219 -7.53 4.09 5.97
C GLY A 219 -8.43 4.18 7.20
N ILE A 220 -7.85 4.38 8.38
CA ILE A 220 -8.56 4.51 9.66
C ILE A 220 -7.99 5.67 10.47
N ASN A 221 -8.82 6.26 11.32
CA ASN A 221 -8.43 7.36 12.20
C ASN A 221 -7.64 6.86 13.42
N ASP A 222 -7.98 5.66 13.90
CA ASP A 222 -7.49 5.15 15.18
C ASP A 222 -6.01 4.81 15.19
N LEU A 223 -5.43 4.37 14.05
CA LEU A 223 -4.02 3.96 14.02
C LEU A 223 -3.10 5.08 14.48
N LYS A 224 -3.35 6.33 14.07
CA LYS A 224 -2.56 7.47 14.53
C LYS A 224 -2.62 7.61 16.05
N ILE A 225 -3.83 7.62 16.59
CA ILE A 225 -4.12 7.81 18.02
C ILE A 225 -3.47 6.68 18.83
N GLN A 226 -3.59 5.44 18.36
CA GLN A 226 -3.02 4.26 19.00
C GLN A 226 -1.49 4.32 19.07
N ILE A 227 -0.82 4.79 18.01
CA ILE A 227 0.63 4.98 18.01
C ILE A 227 1.02 6.12 18.96
N GLU A 228 0.28 7.22 18.98
CA GLU A 228 0.52 8.35 19.89
C GLU A 228 0.34 7.97 21.37
N GLN A 229 -0.58 7.05 21.66
CA GLN A 229 -0.84 6.49 22.99
C GLN A 229 0.05 5.30 23.34
N GLU A 230 1.01 4.95 22.49
CA GLU A 230 1.94 3.82 22.70
C GLU A 230 1.22 2.48 22.95
N ILE A 231 0.04 2.30 22.32
CA ILE A 231 -0.71 1.06 22.42
C ILE A 231 0.12 -0.08 21.82
N PRO A 232 0.26 -1.24 22.50
CA PRO A 232 1.03 -2.36 21.98
C PRO A 232 0.52 -2.82 20.62
N GLU A 233 1.44 -3.17 19.69
CA GLU A 233 1.09 -3.62 18.33
C GLU A 233 0.06 -4.76 18.33
N SER A 234 0.14 -5.68 19.31
CA SER A 234 -0.81 -6.78 19.46
C SER A 234 -2.25 -6.30 19.69
N GLU A 235 -2.45 -5.20 20.41
CA GLU A 235 -3.77 -4.61 20.65
C GLU A 235 -4.23 -3.78 19.46
N ILE A 236 -3.32 -3.02 18.83
CA ILE A 236 -3.60 -2.30 17.58
C ILE A 236 -4.17 -3.24 16.52
N ARG A 237 -3.53 -4.41 16.33
CA ARG A 237 -3.96 -5.39 15.33
C ARG A 237 -5.33 -5.98 15.60
N LYS A 238 -5.76 -6.08 16.86
CA LYS A 238 -7.10 -6.58 17.20
C LYS A 238 -8.18 -5.63 16.69
N THR A 239 -7.90 -4.32 16.58
CA THR A 239 -8.94 -3.32 16.28
C THR A 239 -9.46 -3.39 14.85
N TRP A 240 -8.72 -3.96 13.90
CA TRP A 240 -9.20 -4.16 12.53
C TRP A 240 -9.46 -5.63 12.15
N ASN A 241 -9.22 -6.58 13.06
CA ASN A 241 -9.34 -8.00 12.75
C ASN A 241 -10.76 -8.38 12.29
N GLN A 242 -11.78 -7.83 12.95
CA GLN A 242 -13.16 -8.10 12.60
C GLN A 242 -13.49 -7.69 11.16
N ASP A 243 -13.05 -6.51 10.73
CA ASP A 243 -13.31 -6.03 9.36
C ASP A 243 -12.44 -6.75 8.33
N LEU A 244 -11.22 -7.16 8.71
CA LEU A 244 -10.37 -7.99 7.87
C LEU A 244 -11.02 -9.36 7.59
N GLU A 245 -11.65 -9.98 8.60
CA GLU A 245 -12.39 -11.23 8.44
C GLU A 245 -13.67 -11.06 7.59
N LYS A 246 -14.37 -9.93 7.72
CA LYS A 246 -15.49 -9.59 6.82
C LYS A 246 -14.99 -9.48 5.38
N PHE A 247 -13.90 -8.75 5.16
CA PHE A 247 -13.31 -8.58 3.83
C PHE A 247 -12.92 -9.93 3.20
N LYS A 248 -12.29 -10.83 3.96
CA LYS A 248 -11.93 -12.18 3.46
C LYS A 248 -13.13 -12.95 2.93
N LYS A 249 -14.29 -12.86 3.60
CA LYS A 249 -15.54 -13.49 3.15
C LYS A 249 -16.09 -12.85 1.87
N ILE A 250 -16.01 -11.53 1.76
CA ILE A 250 -16.42 -10.80 0.55
C ILE A 250 -15.50 -11.17 -0.63
N ARG A 251 -14.18 -11.11 -0.41
CA ARG A 251 -13.13 -11.47 -1.38
C ARG A 251 -13.33 -12.84 -2.00
N ALA A 252 -13.70 -13.85 -1.21
CA ALA A 252 -13.87 -15.22 -1.67
C ALA A 252 -14.87 -15.36 -2.83
N LYS A 253 -15.86 -14.46 -2.97
CA LYS A 253 -16.84 -14.47 -4.06
C LYS A 253 -16.22 -14.14 -5.43
N TYR A 254 -15.09 -13.43 -5.44
CA TYR A 254 -14.53 -12.81 -6.65
C TYR A 254 -13.24 -13.46 -7.13
N LEU A 255 -12.65 -14.35 -6.33
CA LEU A 255 -11.42 -15.04 -6.69
C LEU A 255 -11.60 -15.86 -7.96
N ILE A 256 -10.58 -15.82 -8.81
CA ILE A 256 -10.49 -16.61 -10.04
C ILE A 256 -9.30 -17.58 -9.96
N TYR A 257 -8.41 -17.40 -8.99
CA TYR A 257 -7.28 -18.28 -8.73
C TYR A 257 -7.42 -18.97 -7.37
N PRO A 258 -6.90 -20.19 -7.22
CA PRO A 258 -6.82 -20.87 -5.93
C PRO A 258 -5.78 -20.23 -4.99
#